data_AF-I2PXT8-F1
#
_entry.id   AF-I2PXT8-F1
#
_cell.length_a   1.000
_cell.length_b   1.000
_cell.length_c   1.000
_cell.angle_alpha   90.00
_cell.angle_beta   90.00
_cell.angle_gamma   90.00
#
_symmetry.space_group_name_H-M   'P 1'
#
loop_
_entity.id
_entity.type
_entity.pdbx_description
1 polymer ?
#
loop_
_entity_poly.entity_id
_entity_poly.type
_entity_poly.pdbx_seq_one_letter_code
_entity_poly.pdbx_strand_id
1 'polypeptide(L)'
;MANFFNASDIVGTAIEIERRGRNVYTQAAAGATNPDVKRFLEFFAGEEARHQALFESMAGRVGKAAIPAGSDEEEYMDYVQALLDSHALFCGGAPEKDLADASDAIAAIELASRFEKDTILYFREMMDLLPAAEAGIVKQCLDEERGHLRQLRGMLAKLRNNG
;
A
#
# COMPACT_ATOMS: atom_id res chain seq x y z
N MET A 1 20.98 8.79 4.83
CA MET A 1 19.88 7.98 4.26
C MET A 1 19.27 7.20 5.40
N ALA A 2 17.95 7.07 5.45
CA ALA A 2 17.25 6.57 6.63
C ALA A 2 17.56 5.09 6.82
N ASN A 3 18.47 4.85 7.75
CA ASN A 3 18.85 3.55 8.24
C ASN A 3 17.64 3.05 9.05
N PHE A 4 16.83 2.15 8.48
CA PHE A 4 15.70 1.48 9.15
C PHE A 4 16.26 0.57 10.27
N PHE A 5 16.42 1.09 11.48
CA PHE A 5 16.91 0.29 12.63
C PHE A 5 15.84 0.07 13.69
N ASN A 6 14.68 0.69 13.53
CA ASN A 6 13.62 0.64 14.52
C ASN A 6 12.29 0.20 13.88
N ALA A 7 11.50 -0.59 14.62
CA ALA A 7 10.17 -0.98 14.17
C ALA A 7 9.28 0.25 13.96
N SER A 8 9.55 1.35 14.67
CA SER A 8 8.89 2.64 14.43
C SER A 8 9.06 3.14 13.00
N ASP A 9 10.21 2.91 12.38
CA ASP A 9 10.48 3.36 11.00
C ASP A 9 9.71 2.49 10.01
N ILE A 10 9.68 1.18 10.24
CA ILE A 10 8.91 0.21 9.44
C ILE A 10 7.42 0.55 9.48
N VAL A 11 6.88 0.79 10.68
CA VAL A 11 5.49 1.23 10.85
C VAL A 11 5.26 2.61 10.25
N GLY A 12 6.22 3.53 10.41
CA GLY A 12 6.16 4.87 9.81
C GLY A 12 6.06 4.82 8.29
N THR A 13 6.76 3.88 7.65
CA THR A 13 6.66 3.64 6.21
C THR A 13 5.32 3.03 5.82
N ALA A 14 4.77 2.10 6.60
CA ALA A 14 3.41 1.61 6.37
C ALA A 14 2.38 2.76 6.42
N ILE A 15 2.47 3.65 7.42
CA ILE A 15 1.62 4.84 7.51
C ILE A 15 1.77 5.73 6.27
N GLU A 16 2.99 5.91 5.77
CA GLU A 16 3.25 6.72 4.57
C GLU A 16 2.73 6.05 3.29
N ILE A 17 2.82 4.72 3.16
CA ILE A 17 2.21 3.95 2.07
C ILE A 17 0.71 4.23 2.03
N GLU A 18 0.01 4.04 3.15
CA GLU A 18 -1.44 4.26 3.27
C GLU A 18 -1.85 5.71 3.02
N ARG A 19 -1.07 6.67 3.56
CA ARG A 19 -1.33 8.10 3.34
C ARG A 19 -1.26 8.45 1.86
N ARG A 20 -0.26 7.91 1.14
CA ARG A 20 -0.08 8.12 -0.29
C ARG A 20 -1.16 7.40 -1.11
N GLY A 21 -1.48 6.15 -0.77
CA GLY A 21 -2.58 5.38 -1.38
C GLY A 21 -3.91 6.11 -1.27
N ARG A 22 -4.25 6.61 -0.08
CA ARG A 22 -5.42 7.47 0.15
C ARG A 22 -5.42 8.70 -0.76
N ASN A 23 -4.31 9.43 -0.84
CA ASN A 23 -4.22 10.64 -1.65
C ASN A 23 -4.40 10.33 -3.15
N VAL A 24 -3.81 9.23 -3.61
CA VAL A 24 -3.95 8.71 -4.96
C VAL A 24 -5.43 8.41 -5.27
N TYR A 25 -6.09 7.59 -4.44
CA TYR A 25 -7.49 7.22 -4.67
C TYR A 25 -8.44 8.41 -4.58
N THR A 26 -8.19 9.33 -3.63
CA THR A 26 -8.98 10.56 -3.49
C THR A 26 -8.90 11.44 -4.73
N GLN A 27 -7.69 11.63 -5.28
CA GLN A 27 -7.50 12.42 -6.49
C GLN A 27 -8.09 11.73 -7.72
N ALA A 28 -7.88 10.42 -7.87
CA ALA A 28 -8.46 9.65 -8.96
C ALA A 28 -10.00 9.68 -8.92
N ALA A 29 -10.61 9.58 -7.73
CA ALA A 29 -12.05 9.71 -7.55
C ALA A 29 -12.59 11.10 -7.94
N ALA A 30 -11.83 12.16 -7.66
CA ALA A 30 -12.19 13.52 -8.04
C ALA A 30 -12.14 13.73 -9.57
N GLY A 31 -11.21 13.08 -10.26
CA GLY A 31 -11.07 13.12 -11.72
C GLY A 31 -11.99 12.15 -12.49
N ALA A 32 -12.54 11.13 -11.83
CA ALA A 32 -13.35 10.10 -12.46
C ALA A 32 -14.71 10.63 -12.97
N THR A 33 -14.98 10.43 -14.27
CA THR A 33 -16.25 10.81 -14.91
C THR A 33 -17.32 9.71 -14.81
N ASN A 34 -16.90 8.44 -14.75
CA ASN A 34 -17.82 7.32 -14.57
C ASN A 34 -18.24 7.20 -13.08
N PRO A 35 -19.55 7.27 -12.74
CA PRO A 35 -20.02 7.21 -11.36
C PRO A 35 -19.69 5.92 -10.60
N ASP A 36 -19.62 4.78 -11.30
CA ASP A 36 -19.25 3.50 -10.68
C ASP A 36 -17.77 3.47 -10.32
N VAL A 37 -16.91 3.99 -11.20
CA VAL A 37 -15.47 4.12 -10.95
C VAL A 37 -15.22 5.10 -9.81
N LYS A 38 -15.90 6.25 -9.81
CA LYS A 38 -15.79 7.24 -8.74
C LYS A 38 -16.12 6.64 -7.36
N ARG A 39 -17.28 6.00 -7.21
CA ARG A 39 -17.67 5.35 -5.95
C ARG A 39 -16.68 4.28 -5.50
N PHE A 40 -16.14 3.53 -6.46
CA PHE A 40 -15.15 2.49 -6.17
C PHE A 40 -13.86 3.09 -5.61
N LEU A 41 -13.35 4.16 -6.21
CA LEU A 41 -12.14 4.84 -5.75
C LEU A 41 -12.37 5.57 -4.41
N GLU A 42 -13.55 6.16 -4.18
CA GLU A 42 -13.92 6.75 -2.88
C GLU A 42 -13.94 5.69 -1.76
N PHE A 43 -14.44 4.49 -2.06
CA PHE A 43 -14.41 3.37 -1.11
C PHE A 43 -12.97 2.98 -0.75
N PHE A 44 -12.09 2.84 -1.74
CA PHE A 44 -10.68 2.51 -1.52
C PHE A 44 -9.96 3.60 -0.71
N ALA A 45 -10.16 4.88 -1.03
CA ALA A 45 -9.62 5.97 -0.23
C ALA A 45 -10.06 5.91 1.26
N GLY A 46 -11.27 5.42 1.52
CA GLY A 46 -11.76 5.17 2.87
C GLY A 46 -11.05 4.01 3.57
N GLU A 47 -10.76 2.93 2.84
CA GLU A 47 -10.01 1.78 3.38
C GLU A 47 -8.58 2.17 3.76
N GLU A 48 -7.85 2.87 2.89
CA GLU A 48 -6.49 3.37 3.17
C GLU A 48 -6.47 4.29 4.41
N ALA A 49 -7.50 5.13 4.57
CA ALA A 49 -7.62 5.98 5.75
C ALA A 49 -7.79 5.15 7.04
N ARG A 50 -8.52 4.04 6.97
CA ARG A 50 -8.70 3.11 8.09
C ARG A 50 -7.40 2.36 8.39
N HIS A 51 -6.70 1.88 7.37
CA HIS A 51 -5.40 1.22 7.51
C HIS A 51 -4.34 2.16 8.09
N GLN A 52 -4.26 3.40 7.60
CA GLN A 52 -3.40 4.43 8.16
C GLN A 52 -3.62 4.58 9.68
N ALA A 53 -4.89 4.70 10.12
CA ALA A 53 -5.23 4.83 11.53
C ALA A 53 -4.87 3.58 12.37
N LEU A 54 -4.98 2.39 11.78
CA LEU A 54 -4.55 1.15 12.45
C LEU A 54 -3.04 1.15 12.68
N PHE A 55 -2.24 1.51 11.67
CA PHE A 55 -0.78 1.58 11.82
C PHE A 55 -0.33 2.72 12.75
N GLU A 56 -1.02 3.88 12.74
CA GLU A 56 -0.79 4.95 13.71
C GLU A 56 -1.03 4.48 15.15
N SER A 57 -2.09 3.68 15.38
CA SER A 57 -2.36 3.09 16.70
C SER A 57 -1.30 2.07 17.14
N MET A 58 -0.61 1.46 16.18
CA MET A 58 0.46 0.49 16.39
C MET A 58 1.81 1.17 16.67
N ALA A 59 2.08 2.33 16.07
CA ALA A 59 3.36 3.04 16.18
C ALA A 59 3.75 3.36 17.64
N GLY A 60 2.77 3.57 18.54
CA GLY A 60 3.01 3.80 19.96
C GLY A 60 3.35 2.55 20.79
N ARG A 61 3.31 1.34 20.20
CA ARG A 61 3.47 0.05 20.89
C ARG A 61 4.65 -0.77 20.39
N VAL A 62 5.26 -0.39 19.26
CA VAL A 62 6.34 -1.16 18.65
C VAL A 62 7.70 -0.88 19.29
N GLY A 63 8.45 -1.95 19.57
CA GLY A 63 9.80 -1.93 20.12
C GLY A 63 10.87 -1.98 19.03
N LYS A 64 11.93 -2.79 19.20
CA LYS A 64 12.95 -2.98 18.15
C LYS A 64 12.44 -3.96 17.08
N ALA A 65 12.79 -3.71 15.81
CA ALA A 65 12.56 -4.67 14.74
C ALA A 65 13.39 -5.94 14.94
N ALA A 66 12.87 -7.08 14.49
CA ALA A 66 13.56 -8.36 14.51
C ALA A 66 14.02 -8.71 13.09
N ILE A 67 15.28 -9.07 12.91
CA ILE A 67 15.76 -9.57 11.62
C ILE A 67 15.44 -11.07 11.54
N PRO A 68 14.93 -11.58 10.40
CA PRO A 68 14.63 -13.00 10.26
C PRO A 68 15.84 -13.90 10.54
N ALA A 69 15.59 -15.04 11.19
CA ALA A 69 16.65 -15.95 11.59
C ALA A 69 17.42 -16.50 10.37
N GLY A 70 18.74 -16.35 10.38
CA GLY A 70 19.60 -16.81 9.28
C GLY A 70 19.81 -15.79 8.15
N SER A 71 19.20 -14.61 8.24
CA SER A 71 19.48 -13.50 7.34
C SER A 71 20.71 -12.71 7.79
N ASP A 72 21.43 -12.15 6.82
CA ASP A 72 22.34 -11.03 7.07
C ASP A 72 21.52 -9.74 7.22
N GLU A 73 21.80 -8.95 8.26
CA GLU A 73 21.03 -7.74 8.56
C GLU A 73 21.19 -6.66 7.49
N GLU A 74 22.41 -6.48 6.96
CA GLU A 74 22.67 -5.45 5.94
C GLU A 74 22.01 -5.82 4.62
N GLU A 75 22.19 -7.07 4.16
CA GLU A 75 21.57 -7.55 2.91
C GLU A 75 20.04 -7.54 2.98
N TYR A 76 19.47 -7.94 4.11
CA TYR A 76 18.01 -7.99 4.27
C TYR A 76 17.40 -6.59 4.28
N MET A 77 18.05 -5.63 4.95
CA MET A 77 17.57 -4.26 4.97
C MET A 77 17.76 -3.53 3.63
N ASP A 78 18.82 -3.86 2.87
CA ASP A 78 18.98 -3.40 1.49
C ASP A 78 17.85 -3.93 0.60
N TYR A 79 17.45 -5.20 0.75
CA TYR A 79 16.29 -5.77 0.08
C TYR A 79 14.99 -5.03 0.41
N VAL A 80 14.73 -4.75 1.70
CA VAL A 80 13.52 -4.02 2.13
C VAL A 80 13.54 -2.59 1.55
N GLN A 81 14.70 -1.93 1.51
CA GLN A 81 14.83 -0.63 0.87
C GLN A 81 14.58 -0.71 -0.64
N ALA A 82 15.11 -1.72 -1.33
CA ALA A 82 14.86 -1.93 -2.76
C ALA A 82 13.38 -2.19 -3.06
N LEU A 83 12.68 -2.90 -2.17
CA LEU A 83 11.23 -3.10 -2.27
C LEU A 83 10.48 -1.76 -2.19
N LEU A 84 10.88 -0.88 -1.26
CA LEU A 84 10.30 0.46 -1.12
C LEU A 84 10.62 1.37 -2.30
N ASP A 85 11.87 1.40 -2.75
CA ASP A 85 12.32 2.24 -3.86
C ASP A 85 11.66 1.85 -5.19
N SER A 86 11.28 0.58 -5.33
CA SER A 86 10.57 0.05 -6.51
C SER A 86 9.05 0.08 -6.38
N HIS A 87 8.52 0.34 -5.19
CA HIS A 87 7.08 0.37 -4.91
C HIS A 87 6.37 1.42 -5.78
N ALA A 88 5.22 1.08 -6.37
CA ALA A 88 4.49 1.92 -7.31
C ALA A 88 4.20 3.35 -6.82
N LEU A 89 4.06 3.57 -5.50
CA LEU A 89 3.84 4.89 -4.88
C LEU A 89 5.11 5.74 -4.64
N PHE A 90 6.30 5.14 -4.74
CA PHE A 90 7.57 5.79 -4.42
C PHE A 90 8.45 5.92 -5.66
N CYS A 91 8.37 4.95 -6.58
CA CYS A 91 9.13 4.97 -7.81
C CYS A 91 8.56 5.97 -8.82
N GLY A 92 9.44 6.57 -9.64
CA GLY A 92 9.05 7.43 -10.76
C GLY A 92 8.60 8.86 -10.42
N GLY A 93 8.52 9.24 -9.13
CA GLY A 93 8.31 10.63 -8.67
C GLY A 93 6.95 11.26 -9.01
N ALA A 94 6.05 10.53 -9.68
CA ALA A 94 4.76 11.02 -10.14
C ALA A 94 3.55 10.06 -10.04
N PRO A 95 3.52 8.98 -9.24
CA PRO A 95 2.34 8.10 -9.19
C PRO A 95 1.07 8.84 -8.74
N GLU A 96 1.20 9.88 -7.91
CA GLU A 96 0.09 10.77 -7.56
C GLU A 96 -0.48 11.53 -8.77
N LYS A 97 0.36 11.94 -9.75
CA LYS A 97 -0.09 12.60 -10.98
C LYS A 97 -0.63 11.61 -12.01
N ASP A 98 0.03 10.46 -12.15
CA ASP A 98 -0.32 9.45 -13.15
C ASP A 98 -1.64 8.74 -12.82
N LEU A 99 -1.97 8.57 -11.53
CA LEU A 99 -3.31 8.09 -11.11
C LEU A 99 -4.36 9.21 -11.05
N ALA A 100 -3.96 10.46 -10.78
CA ALA A 100 -4.90 11.59 -10.72
C ALA A 100 -5.46 11.96 -12.10
N ASP A 101 -4.74 11.67 -13.18
CA ASP A 101 -5.26 11.77 -14.55
C ASP A 101 -6.17 10.58 -14.87
N ALA A 102 -7.30 10.50 -14.17
CA ALA A 102 -8.33 9.46 -14.31
C ALA A 102 -9.10 9.54 -15.65
N SER A 103 -8.56 10.23 -16.66
CA SER A 103 -9.10 10.26 -18.02
C SER A 103 -9.08 8.87 -18.67
N ASP A 104 -8.10 8.03 -18.31
CA ASP A 104 -8.07 6.60 -18.63
C ASP A 104 -8.36 5.75 -17.39
N ALA A 105 -9.64 5.39 -17.21
CA ALA A 105 -10.09 4.56 -16.10
C ALA A 105 -9.45 3.15 -16.10
N ILE A 106 -9.06 2.60 -17.26
CA ILE A 106 -8.41 1.28 -17.32
C ILE A 106 -6.99 1.40 -16.78
N ALA A 107 -6.22 2.37 -17.26
CA ALA A 107 -4.86 2.61 -16.80
C ALA A 107 -4.81 2.90 -15.29
N ALA A 108 -5.76 3.70 -14.77
CA ALA A 108 -5.86 4.00 -13.34
C ALA A 108 -6.08 2.73 -12.49
N ILE A 109 -6.99 1.84 -12.90
CA ILE A 109 -7.25 0.59 -12.17
C ILE A 109 -6.08 -0.40 -12.28
N GLU A 110 -5.37 -0.43 -13.41
CA GLU A 110 -4.15 -1.23 -13.56
C GLU A 110 -3.02 -0.73 -12.66
N LEU A 111 -2.86 0.59 -12.54
CA LEU A 111 -1.85 1.20 -11.67
C LEU A 111 -2.19 0.96 -10.19
N ALA A 112 -3.47 1.12 -9.80
CA ALA A 112 -3.95 0.73 -8.47
C ALA A 112 -3.64 -0.74 -8.16
N SER A 113 -3.84 -1.65 -9.13
CA SER A 113 -3.50 -3.07 -8.95
C SER A 113 -2.01 -3.33 -8.72
N ARG A 114 -1.12 -2.49 -9.27
CA ARG A 114 0.33 -2.59 -8.99
C ARG A 114 0.63 -2.10 -7.59
N PHE A 115 0.06 -0.97 -7.21
CA PHE A 115 0.14 -0.41 -5.87
C PHE A 115 -0.24 -1.45 -4.80
N GLU A 116 -1.46 -2.01 -4.86
CA GLU A 116 -1.93 -3.00 -3.88
C GLU A 116 -0.99 -4.22 -3.77
N LYS A 117 -0.47 -4.69 -4.90
CA LYS A 117 0.45 -5.82 -4.94
C LYS A 117 1.78 -5.49 -4.25
N ASP A 118 2.29 -4.28 -4.43
CA ASP A 118 3.54 -3.85 -3.80
C ASP A 118 3.34 -3.63 -2.29
N THR A 119 2.18 -3.09 -1.87
CA THR A 119 1.78 -2.99 -0.45
C THR A 119 1.72 -4.36 0.21
N ILE A 120 1.13 -5.36 -0.46
CA ILE A 120 1.09 -6.76 0.03
C ILE A 120 2.49 -7.31 0.26
N LEU A 121 3.45 -7.02 -0.63
CA LEU A 121 4.82 -7.46 -0.46
C LEU A 121 5.44 -6.80 0.77
N TYR A 122 5.27 -5.49 0.95
CA TYR A 122 5.80 -4.79 2.11
C TYR A 122 5.20 -5.30 3.43
N PHE A 123 3.88 -5.50 3.48
CA PHE A 123 3.20 -6.04 4.67
C PHE A 123 3.60 -7.47 4.97
N ARG A 124 4.01 -8.23 3.96
CA ARG A 124 4.56 -9.56 4.19
C ARG A 124 5.88 -9.49 4.95
N GLU A 125 6.80 -8.62 4.53
CA GLU A 125 8.08 -8.44 5.23
C GLU A 125 7.88 -7.87 6.64
N MET A 126 6.89 -6.99 6.83
CA MET A 126 6.52 -6.49 8.15
C MET A 126 6.14 -7.61 9.14
N MET A 127 5.52 -8.70 8.67
CA MET A 127 5.15 -9.81 9.57
C MET A 127 6.38 -10.51 10.16
N ASP A 128 7.49 -10.55 9.41
CA ASP A 128 8.73 -11.17 9.85
C ASP A 128 9.60 -10.17 10.66
N LEU A 129 9.47 -8.88 10.35
CA LEU A 129 10.22 -7.79 10.99
C LEU A 129 9.65 -7.31 12.33
N LEU A 130 8.34 -7.47 12.54
CA LEU A 130 7.65 -6.97 13.73
C LEU A 130 7.46 -8.07 14.79
N PRO A 131 7.38 -7.69 16.08
CA PRO A 131 7.04 -8.64 17.13
C PRO A 131 5.71 -9.35 16.85
N ALA A 132 5.64 -10.64 17.17
CA ALA A 132 4.44 -11.48 16.94
C ALA A 132 3.15 -10.90 17.55
N ALA A 133 3.25 -10.10 18.62
CA ALA A 133 2.12 -9.43 19.25
C ALA A 133 1.42 -8.42 18.33
N GLU A 134 2.14 -7.80 17.39
CA GLU A 134 1.60 -6.80 16.47
C GLU A 134 1.36 -7.37 15.05
N ALA A 135 1.91 -8.56 14.75
CA ALA A 135 1.73 -9.24 13.46
C ALA A 135 0.26 -9.50 13.09
N GLY A 136 -0.64 -9.57 14.08
CA GLY A 136 -2.08 -9.73 13.85
C GLY A 136 -2.71 -8.57 13.08
N ILE A 137 -2.34 -7.32 13.40
CA ILE A 137 -2.85 -6.11 12.73
C ILE A 137 -2.33 -6.07 11.28
N VAL A 138 -1.04 -6.30 11.10
CA VAL A 138 -0.40 -6.35 9.77
C VAL A 138 -1.05 -7.43 8.91
N LYS A 139 -1.31 -8.62 9.49
CA LYS A 139 -1.96 -9.71 8.77
C LYS A 139 -3.38 -9.37 8.37
N GLN A 140 -4.12 -8.64 9.21
CA GLN A 140 -5.45 -8.17 8.84
C GLN A 140 -5.39 -7.26 7.60
N CYS A 141 -4.56 -6.21 7.61
CA CYS A 141 -4.42 -5.31 6.46
C CYS A 141 -3.94 -6.06 5.21
N LEU A 142 -2.95 -6.95 5.34
CA LEU A 142 -2.48 -7.82 4.24
C LEU A 142 -3.63 -8.62 3.58
N ASP A 143 -4.53 -9.19 4.38
CA ASP A 143 -5.65 -9.98 3.86
C ASP A 143 -6.76 -9.09 3.25
N GLU A 144 -6.88 -7.84 3.71
CA GLU A 144 -7.72 -6.79 3.12
C GLU A 144 -7.18 -6.33 1.76
N GLU A 145 -5.87 -6.05 1.61
CA GLU A 145 -5.24 -5.72 0.32
C GLU A 145 -5.37 -6.84 -0.71
N ARG A 146 -5.28 -8.10 -0.27
CA ARG A 146 -5.57 -9.26 -1.13
C ARG A 146 -7.02 -9.24 -1.62
N GLY A 147 -7.95 -8.71 -0.81
CA GLY A 147 -9.33 -8.43 -1.18
C GLY A 147 -9.43 -7.32 -2.22
N HIS A 148 -8.73 -6.21 -2.00
CA HIS A 148 -8.65 -5.08 -2.92
C HIS A 148 -8.19 -5.50 -4.32
N LEU A 149 -7.15 -6.33 -4.43
CA LEU A 149 -6.73 -6.90 -5.72
C LEU A 149 -7.85 -7.67 -6.45
N ARG A 150 -8.68 -8.43 -5.72
CA ARG A 150 -9.82 -9.15 -6.33
C ARG A 150 -10.89 -8.18 -6.82
N GLN A 151 -11.15 -7.12 -6.06
CA GLN A 151 -12.12 -6.08 -6.40
C GLN A 151 -11.66 -5.27 -7.62
N LEU A 152 -10.39 -4.87 -7.66
CA LEU A 152 -9.77 -4.17 -8.80
C LEU A 152 -9.84 -5.01 -10.08
N ARG A 153 -9.53 -6.32 -10.00
CA ARG A 153 -9.72 -7.25 -11.13
C ARG A 153 -11.17 -7.24 -11.64
N GLY A 154 -12.13 -7.22 -10.71
CA GLY A 154 -13.56 -7.16 -11.04
C GLY A 154 -13.95 -5.85 -11.73
N MET A 155 -13.44 -4.72 -11.26
CA MET A 155 -13.65 -3.41 -11.89
C MET A 155 -13.03 -3.35 -13.29
N LEU A 156 -11.80 -3.82 -13.44
CA LEU A 156 -11.10 -3.86 -14.72
C LEU A 156 -11.85 -4.69 -15.77
N ALA A 157 -12.41 -5.85 -15.37
CA ALA A 157 -13.23 -6.67 -16.25
C ALA A 157 -14.51 -5.94 -16.70
N LYS A 158 -15.18 -5.20 -15.79
CA LYS A 158 -16.36 -4.40 -16.15
C LYS A 158 -16.01 -3.28 -17.13
N LEU A 159 -14.92 -2.56 -16.89
CA LEU A 159 -14.49 -1.47 -17.76
C LEU A 159 -14.15 -1.96 -19.17
N ARG A 160 -13.45 -3.09 -19.29
CA ARG A 160 -13.08 -3.68 -20.60
C ARG A 160 -14.26 -4.28 -21.37
N ASN A 161 -15.32 -4.71 -20.67
CA ASN A 161 -16.51 -5.27 -21.32
C ASN A 161 -17.55 -4.20 -21.71
N ASN A 162 -17.43 -2.99 -21.16
CA ASN A 162 -18.35 -1.87 -21.38
C ASN A 162 -17.76 -0.79 -22.33
N GLY A 163 -16.56 -0.99 -22.86
CA GLY A 163 -15.92 -0.14 -23.88
C GLY A 163 -15.94 -0.82 -25.25
#